data_AF-A0A845ABK1-F1
#
_entry.id   AF-A0A845ABK1-F1
#
_cell.length_a   1.000
_cell.length_b   1.000
_cell.length_c   1.000
_cell.angle_alpha   90.00
_cell.angle_beta   90.00
_cell.angle_gamma   90.00
#
_symmetry.space_group_name_H-M   'P 1'
#
loop_
_entity.id
_entity.type
_entity.pdbx_description
1 polymer ?
#
loop_
_entity_poly.entity_id
_entity_poly.type
_entity_poly.pdbx_seq_one_letter_code
_entity_poly.pdbx_strand_id
1 'polypeptide(L)'
;MKKHTMKLHATIIESLYLEAITLAEEARVVFEYSDIIDNSDDIERSVALARQITRSRTLLMNVLAWLLNHKACLDGELSEQELRHYCRLKKPTYLSEKLPEIFLLPQEMQDLAQHITALHNRVERLDMRASLPLATPLRLRRLPQNFAPELIALP
;
A
#
# COMPACT_ATOMS: atom_id res chain seq x y z
N MET A 1 -27.74 -5.92 -1.29
CA MET A 1 -26.32 -6.35 -1.27
C MET A 1 -25.30 -5.20 -1.11
N LYS A 2 -25.47 -4.00 -1.72
CA LYS A 2 -24.51 -2.87 -1.62
C LYS A 2 -24.20 -2.34 -0.20
N LYS A 3 -25.16 -2.41 0.74
CA LYS A 3 -24.97 -1.92 2.12
C LYS A 3 -23.97 -2.75 2.94
N HIS A 4 -23.88 -4.07 2.69
CA HIS A 4 -22.95 -4.94 3.41
C HIS A 4 -21.50 -4.74 2.98
N THR A 5 -21.26 -4.52 1.68
CA THR A 5 -19.92 -4.28 1.15
C THR A 5 -19.33 -2.96 1.63
N MET A 6 -20.17 -1.92 1.75
CA MET A 6 -19.78 -0.61 2.30
C MET A 6 -19.42 -0.69 3.78
N LYS A 7 -20.21 -1.41 4.59
CA LYS A 7 -19.88 -1.62 6.02
C LYS A 7 -18.58 -2.39 6.21
N LEU A 8 -18.36 -3.45 5.43
CA LEU A 8 -17.12 -4.22 5.48
C LEU A 8 -15.91 -3.38 5.08
N HIS A 9 -16.04 -2.54 4.04
CA HIS A 9 -14.99 -1.61 3.64
C HIS A 9 -14.62 -0.66 4.78
N ALA A 10 -15.61 -0.01 5.41
CA ALA A 10 -15.39 0.90 6.53
C ALA A 10 -14.65 0.24 7.70
N THR A 11 -15.04 -0.98 8.08
CA THR A 11 -14.36 -1.72 9.17
C THR A 11 -12.90 -2.05 8.83
N ILE A 12 -12.61 -2.39 7.57
CA ILE A 12 -11.23 -2.67 7.12
C ILE A 12 -10.39 -1.40 7.18
N ILE A 13 -10.91 -0.26 6.69
CA ILE A 13 -10.22 1.03 6.75
C ILE A 13 -9.93 1.43 8.20
N GLU A 14 -10.91 1.29 9.10
CA GLU A 14 -10.73 1.61 10.52
C GLU A 14 -9.67 0.74 11.18
N SER A 15 -9.71 -0.57 10.95
CA SER A 15 -8.71 -1.50 11.50
C SER A 15 -7.30 -1.16 11.03
N LEU A 16 -7.12 -0.85 9.75
CA LEU A 16 -5.82 -0.48 9.19
C LEU A 16 -5.33 0.87 9.72
N TYR A 17 -6.24 1.81 9.98
CA TYR A 17 -5.91 3.11 10.56
C TYR A 17 -5.38 2.99 11.98
N LEU A 18 -6.05 2.20 12.83
CA LEU A 18 -5.58 1.94 14.19
C LEU A 18 -4.24 1.20 14.21
N GLU A 19 -4.07 0.21 13.32
CA GLU A 19 -2.79 -0.50 13.13
C GLU A 19 -1.68 0.47 12.69
N ALA A 20 -1.96 1.38 11.75
CA ALA A 20 -0.99 2.38 11.28
C ALA A 20 -0.57 3.37 12.36
N ILE A 21 -1.51 3.84 13.19
CA ILE A 21 -1.19 4.72 14.34
C ILE A 21 -0.35 3.98 15.37
N THR A 22 -0.70 2.74 15.67
CA THR A 22 0.04 1.92 16.64
C THR A 22 1.49 1.73 16.19
N LEU A 23 1.69 1.32 14.92
CA LEU A 23 3.03 1.17 14.35
C LEU A 23 3.79 2.50 14.24
N ALA A 24 3.09 3.62 14.04
CA ALA A 24 3.73 4.93 14.02
C ALA A 24 4.25 5.34 15.41
N GLU A 25 3.52 5.03 16.47
CA GLU A 25 3.98 5.28 17.84
C GLU A 25 5.13 4.34 18.22
N GLU A 26 5.02 3.05 17.91
CA GLU A 26 6.11 2.09 18.12
C GLU A 26 7.38 2.54 17.38
N ALA A 27 7.26 2.94 16.12
CA ALA A 27 8.36 3.47 15.33
C ALA A 27 8.98 4.73 15.93
N ARG A 28 8.17 5.62 16.51
CA ARG A 28 8.68 6.80 17.20
C ARG A 28 9.57 6.38 18.37
N VAL A 29 9.10 5.48 19.23
CA VAL A 29 9.83 5.02 20.42
C VAL A 29 11.13 4.30 20.03
N VAL A 30 11.06 3.32 19.12
CA VAL A 30 12.22 2.51 18.71
C VAL A 30 13.29 3.37 18.03
N PHE A 31 12.89 4.29 17.14
CA PHE A 31 13.83 5.12 16.40
C PHE A 31 14.45 6.22 17.27
N GLU A 32 13.68 6.86 18.16
CA GLU A 32 14.22 7.84 19.11
C GLU A 32 15.26 7.21 20.05
N TYR A 33 14.99 5.99 20.52
CA TYR A 33 15.96 5.24 21.32
C TYR A 33 17.22 4.85 20.53
N SER A 34 17.06 4.51 19.25
CA SER A 34 18.18 4.13 18.38
C SER A 34 19.10 5.31 18.06
N ASP A 35 18.55 6.51 17.85
CA ASP A 35 19.31 7.75 17.63
C ASP A 35 20.20 8.08 18.85
N ILE A 36 19.79 7.69 20.06
CA ILE A 36 20.58 7.88 21.30
C ILE A 36 21.72 6.85 21.40
N ILE A 37 21.54 5.63 20.88
CA ILE A 37 22.52 4.55 20.99
C ILE A 37 23.57 4.61 19.89
N ASP A 38 23.21 5.11 18.71
CA ASP A 38 24.10 5.15 17.54
C ASP A 38 25.18 6.25 17.61
N ASN A 39 25.67 6.57 18.81
CA ASN A 39 26.92 7.30 19.05
C ASN A 39 28.16 6.42 18.70
N SER A 40 28.08 5.68 17.59
CA SER A 40 29.13 4.77 17.14
C SER A 40 30.00 5.44 16.08
N ASP A 41 31.30 5.13 16.05
CA ASP A 41 32.20 5.56 14.95
C ASP A 41 31.93 4.79 13.63
N ASP A 42 30.86 3.99 13.56
CA ASP A 42 30.53 3.16 12.42
C ASP A 42 29.56 3.86 11.46
N ILE A 43 30.15 4.58 10.51
CA ILE A 43 29.46 5.33 9.46
C ILE A 43 28.49 4.43 8.66
N GLU A 44 28.82 3.16 8.44
CA GLU A 44 27.97 2.26 7.64
C GLU A 44 26.67 1.94 8.39
N ARG A 45 26.77 1.64 9.68
CA ARG A 45 25.60 1.42 10.55
C ARG A 45 24.74 2.68 10.67
N SER A 46 25.35 3.85 10.85
CA SER A 46 24.59 5.11 10.96
C SER A 46 23.85 5.48 9.68
N VAL A 47 24.46 5.25 8.51
CA VAL A 47 23.79 5.47 7.22
C VAL A 47 22.62 4.48 7.05
N ALA A 48 22.83 3.21 7.38
CA ALA A 48 21.79 2.19 7.34
C ALA A 48 20.60 2.55 8.25
N LEU A 49 20.90 3.01 9.48
CA LEU A 49 19.92 3.45 10.47
C LEU A 49 19.10 4.63 9.94
N ALA A 50 19.75 5.71 9.53
CA ALA A 50 19.08 6.91 9.00
C ALA A 50 18.19 6.60 7.79
N ARG A 51 18.66 5.73 6.88
CA ARG A 51 17.91 5.28 5.72
C ARG A 51 16.67 4.48 6.13
N GLN A 52 16.82 3.56 7.08
CA GLN A 52 15.72 2.73 7.57
C GLN A 52 14.65 3.55 8.30
N ILE A 53 15.05 4.51 9.12
CA ILE A 53 14.13 5.44 9.80
C ILE A 53 13.34 6.24 8.76
N THR A 54 14.04 6.85 7.79
CA THR A 54 13.42 7.68 6.75
C THR A 54 12.43 6.89 5.90
N ARG A 55 12.81 5.67 5.51
CA ARG A 55 11.94 4.73 4.79
C ARG A 55 10.69 4.40 5.59
N SER A 56 10.85 3.99 6.84
CA SER A 56 9.74 3.58 7.71
C SER A 56 8.75 4.72 7.93
N ARG A 57 9.24 5.92 8.24
CA ARG A 57 8.42 7.12 8.42
C ARG A 57 7.66 7.49 7.15
N THR A 58 8.33 7.45 6.00
CA THR A 58 7.69 7.80 4.72
C THR A 58 6.60 6.79 4.35
N LEU A 59 6.81 5.50 4.61
CA LEU A 59 5.79 4.46 4.37
C LEU A 59 4.57 4.66 5.27
N LEU A 60 4.78 4.88 6.56
CA LEU A 60 3.70 5.15 7.51
C LEU A 60 2.92 6.40 7.12
N MET A 61 3.61 7.48 6.76
CA MET A 61 2.96 8.71 6.29
C MET A 61 2.12 8.48 5.02
N ASN A 62 2.64 7.74 4.05
CA ASN A 62 1.90 7.40 2.82
C ASN A 62 0.65 6.57 3.13
N VAL A 63 0.77 5.58 4.03
CA VAL A 63 -0.35 4.76 4.48
C VAL A 63 -1.39 5.60 5.22
N LEU A 64 -0.98 6.42 6.17
CA LEU A 64 -1.89 7.28 6.94
C LEU A 64 -2.62 8.28 6.05
N ALA A 65 -1.92 8.94 5.12
CA ALA A 65 -2.54 9.85 4.17
C ALA A 65 -3.59 9.14 3.30
N TRP A 66 -3.30 7.92 2.84
CA TRP A 66 -4.26 7.12 2.09
C TRP A 66 -5.49 6.78 2.95
N LEU A 67 -5.28 6.29 4.18
CA LEU A 67 -6.36 5.89 5.08
C LEU A 67 -7.25 7.06 5.49
N LEU A 68 -6.67 8.24 5.76
CA LEU A 68 -7.41 9.45 6.09
C LEU A 68 -8.28 9.92 4.93
N ASN A 69 -7.77 9.88 3.69
CA ASN A 69 -8.58 10.20 2.51
C ASN A 69 -9.76 9.24 2.34
N HIS A 70 -9.56 7.94 2.60
CA HIS A 70 -10.64 6.96 2.57
C HIS A 70 -11.68 7.19 3.67
N LYS A 71 -11.25 7.57 4.89
CA LYS A 71 -12.17 7.97 5.98
C LYS A 71 -12.99 9.20 5.59
N ALA A 72 -12.35 10.26 5.08
CA ALA A 72 -13.05 11.45 4.60
C ALA A 72 -14.08 11.12 3.51
N CYS A 73 -13.79 10.16 2.63
CA CYS A 73 -14.75 9.70 1.63
C CYS A 73 -15.95 8.95 2.25
N LEU A 74 -15.71 8.11 3.26
CA LEU A 74 -16.77 7.41 3.99
C LEU A 74 -17.66 8.36 4.79
N ASP A 75 -17.08 9.44 5.31
CA ASP A 75 -17.79 10.49 6.04
C ASP A 75 -18.53 11.48 5.10
N GLY A 76 -18.31 11.36 3.79
CA GLY A 76 -18.94 12.19 2.76
C GLY A 76 -18.26 13.54 2.51
N GLU A 77 -17.09 13.78 3.11
CA GLU A 77 -16.28 14.99 2.94
C GLU A 77 -15.50 14.98 1.61
N LEU A 78 -15.28 13.80 1.02
CA LEU A 78 -14.58 13.61 -0.25
C LEU A 78 -15.40 12.72 -1.20
N SER A 79 -15.54 13.09 -2.46
CA SER A 79 -16.25 12.23 -3.43
C SER A 79 -15.40 11.01 -3.85
N GLU A 80 -16.07 9.93 -4.26
CA GLU A 80 -15.37 8.75 -4.81
C GLU A 80 -14.53 9.09 -6.06
N GLN A 81 -14.92 10.11 -6.83
CA GLN A 81 -14.20 10.55 -8.02
C GLN A 81 -12.90 11.25 -7.64
N GLU A 82 -12.94 12.17 -6.68
CA GLU A 82 -11.77 12.87 -6.15
C GLU A 82 -10.79 11.89 -5.50
N LEU A 83 -11.31 10.94 -4.71
CA LEU A 83 -10.51 9.89 -4.09
C LEU A 83 -9.70 9.08 -5.12
N ARG A 84 -10.33 8.68 -6.24
CA ARG A 84 -9.66 7.90 -7.30
C ARG A 84 -8.62 8.69 -8.08
N HIS A 85 -8.83 9.99 -8.24
CA HIS A 85 -7.98 10.85 -9.06
C HIS A 85 -6.76 11.36 -8.27
N TYR A 86 -6.96 11.78 -7.02
CA TYR A 86 -5.93 12.48 -6.25
C TYR A 86 -5.35 11.69 -5.07
N CYS A 87 -6.02 10.64 -4.61
CA CYS A 87 -5.67 9.97 -3.34
C CYS A 87 -5.09 8.55 -3.52
N ARG A 88 -4.36 8.31 -4.63
CA ARG A 88 -3.66 7.03 -4.85
C ARG A 88 -2.52 6.84 -3.86
N LEU A 89 -2.27 5.58 -3.49
CA LEU A 89 -1.12 5.26 -2.64
C LEU A 89 0.18 5.58 -3.39
N LYS A 90 1.00 6.47 -2.81
CA LYS A 90 2.32 6.76 -3.35
C LYS A 90 3.22 5.54 -3.17
N LYS A 91 3.77 5.03 -4.28
CA LYS A 91 4.78 3.95 -4.26
C LYS A 91 6.17 4.58 -4.20
N PRO A 92 6.91 4.46 -3.09
CA PRO A 92 8.28 4.93 -3.07
C PRO A 92 9.18 4.02 -3.92
N THR A 93 10.05 4.62 -4.72
CA THR A 93 10.98 3.91 -5.61
C THR A 93 11.89 2.93 -4.87
N TYR A 94 12.25 3.22 -3.63
CA TYR A 94 13.13 2.36 -2.83
C TYR A 94 12.47 1.04 -2.38
N LEU A 95 11.14 0.88 -2.48
CA LEU A 95 10.47 -0.33 -1.99
C LEU A 95 10.90 -1.62 -2.72
N SER A 96 11.30 -1.50 -3.99
CA SER A 96 11.79 -2.64 -4.80
C SER A 96 13.21 -3.07 -4.47
N GLU A 97 13.95 -2.28 -3.70
CA GLU A 97 15.34 -2.58 -3.35
C GLU A 97 15.40 -3.41 -2.07
N LYS A 98 15.90 -4.65 -2.19
CA LYS A 98 16.37 -5.39 -1.01
C LYS A 98 17.66 -4.75 -0.56
N LEU A 99 17.62 -4.02 0.55
CA LEU A 99 18.81 -3.39 1.13
C LEU A 99 19.44 -4.38 2.12
N PRO A 100 20.60 -4.99 1.81
CA PRO A 100 21.28 -5.90 2.74
C PRO A 100 21.73 -5.20 4.03
N GLU A 101 21.85 -3.88 4.00
CA GLU A 101 22.21 -3.03 5.15
C GLU A 101 21.22 -3.13 6.32
N ILE A 102 19.97 -3.58 6.10
CA ILE A 102 19.00 -3.77 7.20
C ILE A 102 19.50 -4.80 8.22
N PHE A 103 20.34 -5.76 7.80
CA PHE A 103 20.93 -6.77 8.68
C PHE A 103 22.00 -6.21 9.62
N LEU A 104 22.46 -4.97 9.40
CA LEU A 104 23.36 -4.27 10.31
C LEU A 104 22.64 -3.70 11.54
N LEU A 105 21.31 -3.64 11.50
CA LEU A 105 20.48 -3.02 12.54
C LEU A 105 20.03 -4.04 13.60
N PRO A 106 19.68 -3.59 14.83
CA PRO A 106 19.10 -4.45 15.86
C PRO A 106 17.85 -5.19 15.36
N GLN A 107 17.64 -6.41 15.84
CA GLN A 107 16.53 -7.27 15.41
C GLN A 107 15.16 -6.59 15.55
N GLU A 108 14.94 -5.86 16.64
CA GLU A 108 13.70 -5.11 16.89
C GLU A 108 13.39 -4.11 15.75
N MET A 109 14.41 -3.43 15.22
CA MET A 109 14.23 -2.51 14.09
C MET A 109 13.92 -3.23 12.79
N GLN A 110 14.52 -4.41 12.58
CA GLN A 110 14.24 -5.25 11.40
C GLN A 110 12.80 -5.74 11.44
N ASP A 111 12.32 -6.19 12.60
CA ASP A 111 10.96 -6.69 12.79
C ASP A 111 9.93 -5.58 12.59
N LEU A 112 10.17 -4.42 13.20
CA LEU A 112 9.33 -3.23 13.00
C LEU A 112 9.28 -2.81 11.52
N ALA A 113 10.42 -2.80 10.83
CA ALA A 113 10.49 -2.49 9.41
C ALA A 113 9.66 -3.47 8.55
N GLN A 114 9.68 -4.75 8.90
CA GLN A 114 8.88 -5.78 8.25
C GLN A 114 7.39 -5.57 8.49
N HIS A 115 6.97 -5.25 9.72
CA HIS A 115 5.57 -4.94 10.04
C HIS A 115 5.04 -3.73 9.26
N ILE A 116 5.80 -2.64 9.21
CA ILE A 116 5.46 -1.43 8.43
C ILE A 116 5.34 -1.77 6.94
N THR A 117 6.28 -2.56 6.40
CA THR A 117 6.25 -2.99 5.00
C THR A 117 5.04 -3.88 4.71
N ALA A 118 4.70 -4.79 5.62
CA ALA A 118 3.54 -5.67 5.50
C ALA A 118 2.22 -4.87 5.50
N LEU A 119 2.09 -3.88 6.38
CA LEU A 119 0.96 -2.95 6.41
C LEU A 119 0.86 -2.18 5.08
N HIS A 120 1.95 -1.59 4.61
CA HIS A 120 1.97 -0.87 3.33
C HIS A 120 1.52 -1.77 2.18
N ASN A 121 2.02 -3.00 2.11
CA ASN A 121 1.63 -3.95 1.05
C ASN A 121 0.14 -4.36 1.13
N ARG A 122 -0.44 -4.43 2.34
CA ARG A 122 -1.89 -4.65 2.51
C ARG A 122 -2.69 -3.48 1.95
N VAL A 123 -2.29 -2.25 2.25
CA VAL A 123 -2.93 -1.03 1.75
C VAL A 123 -2.79 -0.91 0.24
N GLU A 124 -1.60 -1.22 -0.31
CA GLU A 124 -1.38 -1.24 -1.77
C GLU A 124 -2.32 -2.23 -2.47
N ARG A 125 -2.54 -3.42 -1.91
CA ARG A 125 -3.51 -4.38 -2.46
C ARG A 125 -4.93 -3.85 -2.44
N LEU A 126 -5.31 -3.06 -1.43
CA LEU A 126 -6.62 -2.41 -1.38
C LEU A 126 -6.72 -1.29 -2.42
N ASP A 127 -5.70 -0.46 -2.54
CA ASP A 127 -5.63 0.63 -3.53
C ASP A 127 -5.75 0.10 -4.96
N MET A 128 -5.07 -1.01 -5.28
CA MET A 128 -5.18 -1.67 -6.59
C MET A 128 -6.61 -2.18 -6.85
N ARG A 129 -7.29 -2.73 -5.84
CA ARG A 129 -8.68 -3.18 -5.96
C ARG A 129 -9.66 -2.03 -6.13
N ALA A 130 -9.42 -0.91 -5.46
CA ALA A 130 -10.22 0.30 -5.60
C ALA A 130 -10.00 1.00 -6.96
N SER A 131 -8.81 0.88 -7.52
CA SER A 131 -8.44 1.48 -8.81
C SER A 131 -8.89 0.69 -10.03
N LEU A 132 -9.22 -0.59 -9.88
CA LEU A 132 -9.79 -1.39 -10.97
C LEU A 132 -11.16 -0.81 -11.35
N PRO A 133 -11.40 -0.49 -12.64
CA PRO A 133 -12.75 -0.14 -13.08
C PRO A 133 -13.65 -1.35 -12.75
N LEU A 134 -14.75 -1.11 -12.03
CA LEU A 134 -15.83 -2.09 -11.90
C LEU A 134 -16.10 -2.59 -13.30
N ALA A 135 -15.73 -3.85 -13.58
CA ALA A 135 -15.80 -4.41 -14.92
C ALA A 135 -17.19 -4.09 -15.46
N THR A 136 -17.26 -3.27 -16.51
CA THR A 136 -18.42 -3.25 -17.38
C THR A 136 -18.73 -4.72 -17.63
N PRO A 137 -19.93 -5.24 -17.28
CA PRO A 137 -20.19 -6.66 -17.42
C PRO A 137 -19.77 -7.01 -18.83
N LEU A 138 -18.80 -7.91 -18.96
CA LEU A 138 -18.29 -8.35 -20.25
C LEU A 138 -19.54 -8.76 -21.02
N ARG A 139 -19.98 -7.91 -21.96
CA ARG A 139 -20.98 -8.31 -22.94
C ARG A 139 -20.25 -9.44 -23.66
N LEU A 140 -20.61 -10.67 -23.32
CA LEU A 140 -20.27 -11.83 -24.13
C LEU A 140 -20.81 -11.49 -25.51
N ARG A 141 -19.92 -10.98 -26.37
CA ARG A 141 -20.19 -10.73 -27.76
C ARG A 141 -20.49 -12.12 -28.31
N ARG A 142 -21.77 -12.45 -28.47
CA ARG A 142 -22.17 -13.67 -29.19
C ARG A 142 -21.46 -13.59 -30.54
N LEU A 143 -20.54 -14.50 -30.79
CA LEU A 143 -20.01 -14.71 -32.12
C LEU A 143 -21.21 -15.12 -33.00
N PRO A 144 -21.41 -14.51 -34.18
CA PRO A 144 -22.41 -14.99 -35.10
C PRO A 144 -22.08 -16.44 -35.48
N GLN A 145 -23.08 -17.31 -35.42
CA GLN A 145 -22.95 -18.77 -35.63
C GLN A 145 -22.66 -19.17 -37.08
N ASN A 146 -22.40 -18.23 -37.98
CA ASN A 146 -22.13 -18.52 -39.39
C ASN A 146 -20.67 -18.25 -39.73
N PHE A 147 -19.81 -19.21 -39.41
CA PHE A 147 -18.52 -19.37 -40.08
C PHE A 147 -18.67 -20.61 -40.99
N ALA A 148 -19.04 -20.39 -42.25
CA ALA A 148 -18.96 -21.43 -43.27
C ALA A 148 -17.54 -21.39 -43.87
N PRO A 149 -16.86 -22.54 -44.05
CA PRO A 149 -15.59 -22.57 -44.76
C PRO A 149 -15.87 -22.52 -46.27
N GLU A 150 -15.50 -21.43 -46.94
CA GLU A 150 -15.44 -21.41 -48.40
C GLU A 150 -14.26 -22.28 -48.86
N LEU A 151 -14.61 -23.35 -49.58
CA LEU A 151 -13.69 -24.16 -50.37
C LEU A 151 -12.99 -23.26 -51.40
N ILE A 152 -11.67 -23.18 -51.31
CA ILE A 152 -10.83 -22.74 -52.42
C ILE A 152 -10.84 -23.86 -53.45
N ALA A 153 -11.58 -23.66 -54.53
CA ALA A 153 -11.36 -24.34 -55.80
C ALA A 153 -11.13 -23.24 -56.85
N LEU A 154 -9.88 -23.06 -57.27
CA LEU A 154 -9.53 -22.37 -58.51
C LEU A 154 -8.99 -23.41 -59.50
N PRO A 155 -9.32 -23.29 -60.79
CA PRO A 155 -8.94 -24.22 -61.85
C PRO A 155 -7.45 -24.22 -62.17
#